data_AF-A0A1W1BZE8-F1
#
_entry.id   AF-A0A1W1BZE8-F1
#
_cell.length_a   1.000
_cell.length_b   1.000
_cell.length_c   1.000
_cell.angle_alpha   90.00
_cell.angle_beta   90.00
_cell.angle_gamma   90.00
#
_symmetry.space_group_name_H-M   'P 1'
#
loop_
_entity.id
_entity.type
_entity.pdbx_description
1 polymer ?
#
loop_
_entity_poly.entity_id
_entity_poly.type
_entity_poly.pdbx_seq_one_letter_code
_entity_poly.pdbx_strand_id
1 'polypeptide(L)'
;MFEKKRVTVAIAIAVLSTLIAYATEKIDLDNYRVKIVKNASKKDIQSATESIKFEFGKDIEKIITKVDFDCKSLGLSKTNEFKNPPMGYVEYTYKKEIEKDVEALCEEMVYNSGSESVAFLIKW
;
A
#
# COMPACT_ATOMS: atom_id res chain seq x y z
N MET A 1 7.91 13.99 26.60
CA MET A 1 8.37 13.39 25.33
C MET A 1 7.55 12.12 25.16
N PHE A 2 6.46 12.17 24.39
CA PHE A 2 5.56 11.03 24.24
C PHE A 2 6.20 10.03 23.28
N GLU A 3 6.45 8.81 23.73
CA GLU A 3 6.87 7.71 22.86
C GLU A 3 5.77 7.44 21.83
N LYS A 4 6.04 7.68 20.54
CA LYS A 4 5.22 7.19 19.44
C LYS A 4 5.07 5.67 19.57
N LYS A 5 3.84 5.17 19.61
CA LYS A 5 3.57 3.73 19.74
C LYS A 5 3.82 3.05 18.40
N ARG A 6 5.02 2.48 18.24
CA ARG A 6 5.43 1.81 16.99
C ARG A 6 4.41 0.80 16.48
N VAL A 7 3.92 0.99 15.26
CA VAL A 7 3.00 0.06 14.58
C VAL A 7 3.78 -0.76 13.57
N THR A 8 4.36 -1.86 14.03
CA THR A 8 5.00 -2.83 13.14
C THR A 8 3.99 -3.90 12.71
N VAL A 9 3.70 -3.99 11.42
CA VAL A 9 2.81 -5.02 10.86
C VAL A 9 3.63 -6.07 10.14
N ALA A 10 3.44 -7.35 10.46
CA ALA A 10 4.07 -8.46 9.77
C ALA A 10 3.17 -8.94 8.63
N ILE A 11 3.66 -8.91 7.40
CA ILE A 11 2.93 -9.33 6.20
C ILE A 11 3.64 -10.55 5.61
N ALA A 12 2.90 -11.65 5.42
CA ALA A 12 3.40 -12.78 4.67
C ALA A 12 3.28 -12.49 3.17
N ILE A 13 4.39 -12.57 2.42
CA ILE A 13 4.37 -12.42 0.95
C ILE A 13 4.60 -13.80 0.34
N ALA A 14 3.63 -14.27 -0.45
CA ALA A 14 3.74 -15.54 -1.15
C ALA A 14 4.67 -15.40 -2.38
N VAL A 15 5.95 -15.74 -2.23
CA VAL A 15 6.90 -15.79 -3.35
C VAL A 15 6.89 -17.19 -3.97
N LEU A 16 6.35 -17.31 -5.19
CA LEU A 16 6.29 -18.56 -5.95
C LEU A 16 7.66 -18.83 -6.62
N SER A 17 8.59 -19.40 -5.86
CA SER A 17 9.82 -20.01 -6.40
C SER A 17 10.11 -21.31 -5.65
N THR A 18 9.50 -22.42 -6.11
CA THR A 18 9.82 -23.86 -5.90
C THR A 18 10.25 -24.40 -4.52
N LEU A 19 10.32 -23.58 -3.48
CA LEU A 19 10.51 -23.89 -2.07
C LEU A 19 9.66 -22.86 -1.33
N ILE A 20 8.60 -23.30 -0.66
CA ILE A 20 7.67 -22.42 0.05
C ILE A 20 8.38 -21.85 1.28
N ALA A 21 9.17 -20.81 1.08
CA ALA A 21 9.57 -19.88 2.11
C ALA A 21 8.59 -18.70 2.03
N TYR A 22 7.57 -18.71 2.88
CA TYR A 22 6.80 -17.49 3.14
C TYR A 22 7.78 -16.48 3.73
N ALA A 23 8.24 -15.54 2.92
CA ALA A 23 8.97 -14.39 3.43
C ALA A 23 7.95 -13.52 4.15
N THR A 24 7.92 -13.61 5.48
CA THR A 24 7.17 -12.67 6.31
C THR A 24 7.98 -11.37 6.37
N GLU A 25 7.66 -10.42 5.51
CA GLU A 25 8.25 -9.08 5.58
C GLU A 25 7.48 -8.26 6.61
N LYS A 26 8.21 -7.71 7.59
CA LYS A 26 7.65 -6.72 8.52
C LYS A 26 7.69 -5.36 7.84
N ILE A 27 6.53 -4.73 7.74
CA ILE A 27 6.37 -3.35 7.24
C ILE A 27 6.17 -2.45 8.45
N ASP A 28 7.07 -1.49 8.62
CA ASP A 28 7.04 -0.51 9.69
C ASP A 28 6.26 0.74 9.25
N LEU A 29 4.97 0.81 9.58
CA LEU A 29 4.08 1.86 9.07
C LEU A 29 4.40 3.26 9.62
N ASP A 30 5.20 3.34 10.69
CA ASP A 30 5.70 4.60 11.22
C ASP A 30 6.66 5.31 10.26
N ASN A 31 7.37 4.55 9.42
CA ASN A 31 8.40 5.05 8.50
C ASN A 31 7.93 5.08 7.04
N TYR A 32 6.81 4.41 6.74
CA TYR A 32 6.32 4.26 5.37
C TYR A 32 4.82 4.55 5.26
N ARG A 33 4.47 5.29 4.21
CA ARG A 33 3.13 5.27 3.60
C ARG A 33 3.06 4.09 2.65
N VAL A 34 1.91 3.41 2.63
CA VAL A 34 1.71 2.25 1.75
C VAL A 34 0.68 2.59 0.69
N LYS A 35 0.99 2.38 -0.58
CA LYS A 35 0.01 2.48 -1.67
C LYS A 35 -0.10 1.15 -2.37
N ILE A 36 -1.28 0.53 -2.33
CA ILE A 36 -1.56 -0.76 -2.94
C ILE A 36 -2.36 -0.53 -4.21
N VAL A 37 -1.92 -1.10 -5.32
CA VAL A 37 -2.64 -1.11 -6.60
C VAL A 37 -3.04 -2.55 -6.88
N LYS A 38 -4.34 -2.82 -6.97
CA LYS A 38 -4.92 -4.17 -7.14
C LYS A 38 -5.67 -4.32 -8.44
N ASN A 39 -5.65 -5.54 -8.97
CA ASN A 39 -6.38 -5.94 -10.18
C ASN A 39 -6.13 -4.99 -11.36
N ALA A 40 -4.90 -4.49 -11.48
CA ALA A 40 -4.54 -3.49 -12.46
C ALA A 40 -3.89 -4.14 -13.68
N SER A 41 -3.90 -3.46 -14.83
CA SER A 41 -3.05 -3.82 -15.95
C SER A 41 -1.61 -3.36 -15.72
N LYS A 42 -0.65 -3.89 -16.49
CA LYS A 42 0.74 -3.42 -16.43
C LYS A 42 0.88 -1.92 -16.74
N LYS A 43 0.03 -1.38 -17.62
CA LYS A 43 0.00 0.05 -17.95
C LYS A 43 -0.47 0.89 -16.77
N ASP A 44 -1.49 0.41 -16.05
CA ASP A 44 -2.01 1.10 -14.86
C ASP A 44 -0.99 1.12 -13.73
N ILE A 45 -0.28 0.00 -13.51
CA ILE A 45 0.82 -0.06 -12.53
C ILE A 45 1.94 0.90 -12.90
N GLN A 46 2.30 0.98 -14.18
CA GLN A 46 3.31 1.93 -14.64
C GLN A 46 2.86 3.38 -14.42
N SER A 47 1.62 3.70 -14.78
CA SER A 47 1.02 5.02 -14.56
C SER A 47 0.96 5.39 -13.07
N ALA A 48 0.57 4.45 -12.20
CA ALA A 48 0.57 4.63 -10.76
C ALA A 48 1.99 4.84 -10.22
N THR A 49 2.97 4.08 -10.72
CA THR A 49 4.39 4.25 -10.34
C THR A 49 4.90 5.64 -10.72
N GLU A 50 4.57 6.13 -11.92
CA GLU A 50 4.95 7.47 -12.39
C GLU A 50 4.25 8.56 -11.59
N SER A 51 2.96 8.38 -11.29
CA SER A 51 2.17 9.31 -10.47
C SER A 51 2.72 9.41 -9.04
N ILE A 52 3.04 8.28 -8.41
CA ILE A 52 3.68 8.25 -7.09
C ILE A 52 5.04 8.93 -7.14
N LYS A 53 5.84 8.70 -8.20
CA LYS A 53 7.14 9.37 -8.35
C LYS A 53 7.01 10.88 -8.56
N PHE A 54 5.91 11.34 -9.15
CA PHE A 54 5.65 12.75 -9.33
C PHE A 54 5.19 13.40 -8.02
N GLU A 55 4.29 12.73 -7.28
CA GLU A 55 3.71 13.23 -6.03
C GLU A 55 4.70 13.20 -4.85
N PHE A 56 5.51 12.13 -4.77
CA PHE A 56 6.43 11.87 -3.66
C PHE A 56 7.90 11.84 -4.11
N GLY A 57 8.24 12.35 -5.29
CA GLY A 57 9.62 12.32 -5.79
C GLY A 57 10.19 10.90 -5.96
N LYS A 58 11.47 10.70 -5.66
CA LYS A 58 12.10 9.36 -5.76
C LYS A 58 11.89 8.48 -4.52
N ASP A 59 10.94 8.83 -3.64
CA ASP A 59 10.81 8.24 -2.30
C ASP A 59 10.09 6.89 -2.26
N ILE A 60 9.98 6.20 -3.40
CA ILE A 60 9.60 4.78 -3.43
C ILE A 60 10.81 3.97 -2.97
N GLU A 61 10.79 3.59 -1.70
CA GLU A 61 11.81 2.74 -1.08
C GLU A 61 11.76 1.33 -1.67
N LYS A 62 10.54 0.80 -1.84
CA LYS A 62 10.34 -0.59 -2.26
C LYS A 62 9.03 -0.80 -3.00
N ILE A 63 9.07 -1.71 -3.96
CA ILE A 63 7.88 -2.22 -4.67
C ILE A 63 7.76 -3.72 -4.37
N ILE A 64 6.64 -4.11 -3.78
CA ILE A 64 6.28 -5.49 -3.51
C ILE A 64 5.35 -5.95 -4.62
N THR A 65 5.73 -7.01 -5.34
CA THR A 65 4.90 -7.62 -6.38
C THR A 65 4.10 -8.79 -5.81
N LYS A 66 2.95 -9.11 -6.40
CA LYS A 66 2.04 -10.20 -5.98
C LYS A 66 1.52 -10.01 -4.55
N VAL A 67 1.01 -8.81 -4.29
CA VAL A 67 0.41 -8.46 -3.01
C VAL A 67 -0.92 -9.19 -2.82
N ASP A 68 -1.02 -9.95 -1.73
CA ASP A 68 -2.21 -10.68 -1.30
C ASP A 68 -2.89 -10.05 -0.07
N PHE A 69 -2.27 -9.03 0.53
CA PHE A 69 -2.82 -8.30 1.68
C PHE A 69 -3.61 -7.06 1.27
N ASP A 70 -4.39 -6.53 2.22
CA ASP A 70 -5.16 -5.29 2.08
C ASP A 70 -4.85 -4.29 3.20
N CYS A 71 -5.12 -3.01 2.98
CA CYS A 71 -4.85 -1.98 3.99
C CYS A 71 -5.64 -2.21 5.30
N LYS A 72 -6.80 -2.88 5.24
CA LYS A 72 -7.58 -3.25 6.44
C LYS A 72 -6.87 -4.32 7.27
N SER A 73 -6.18 -5.26 6.64
CA SER A 73 -5.36 -6.29 7.30
C SER A 73 -4.18 -5.71 8.07
N LEU A 74 -3.78 -4.46 7.78
CA LEU A 74 -2.76 -3.73 8.52
C LEU A 74 -3.24 -3.15 9.86
N GLY A 75 -4.51 -3.40 10.23
CA GLY A 75 -5.10 -2.84 11.45
C GLY A 75 -5.40 -1.34 11.35
N LEU A 76 -5.48 -0.80 10.12
CA LEU A 76 -5.84 0.60 9.87
C LEU A 76 -7.35 0.76 9.68
N SER A 77 -7.88 1.86 10.18
CA SER A 77 -9.30 2.19 10.02
C SER A 77 -9.55 2.83 8.67
N LYS A 78 -10.60 2.37 7.97
CA LYS A 78 -11.03 2.99 6.71
C LYS A 78 -11.52 4.41 6.99
N THR A 79 -10.99 5.38 6.25
CA THR A 79 -11.33 6.79 6.39
C THR A 79 -12.11 7.33 5.21
N ASN A 80 -11.72 7.00 3.97
CA ASN A 80 -12.37 7.51 2.77
C ASN A 80 -12.53 6.43 1.69
N GLU A 81 -13.51 6.66 0.81
CA GLU A 81 -13.75 5.90 -0.42
C GLU A 81 -14.00 6.90 -1.55
N PHE A 82 -13.22 6.78 -2.62
CA PHE A 82 -13.36 7.58 -3.83
C PHE A 82 -13.57 6.65 -5.02
N LYS A 83 -14.63 6.87 -5.79
CA LYS A 83 -14.88 6.11 -7.03
C LYS A 83 -14.46 6.97 -8.21
N ASN A 84 -13.64 6.43 -9.09
CA ASN A 84 -13.27 7.08 -10.34
C ASN A 84 -13.75 6.24 -11.53
N PRO A 85 -15.06 6.30 -11.89
CA PRO A 85 -15.60 5.53 -13.00
C PRO A 85 -14.87 5.74 -14.33
N PRO A 86 -14.46 6.97 -14.71
CA PRO A 86 -13.68 7.19 -15.94
C PRO A 86 -12.35 6.44 -16.01
N MET A 87 -11.67 6.29 -14.87
CA MET A 87 -10.40 5.57 -14.78
C MET A 87 -10.59 4.09 -14.40
N GLY A 88 -11.82 3.66 -14.17
CA GLY A 88 -12.15 2.26 -13.87
C GLY A 88 -11.58 1.72 -12.56
N TYR A 89 -11.41 2.56 -11.53
CA TYR A 89 -10.95 2.12 -10.22
C TYR A 89 -11.76 2.71 -9.06
N VAL A 90 -11.68 2.05 -7.92
CA VAL A 90 -12.12 2.56 -6.61
C VAL A 90 -10.89 2.72 -5.72
N GLU A 91 -10.74 3.87 -5.10
CA GLU A 91 -9.67 4.18 -4.17
C GLU A 91 -10.19 4.22 -2.74
N TYR A 92 -9.48 3.53 -1.85
CA TYR A 92 -9.77 3.48 -0.43
C TYR A 92 -8.59 4.07 0.34
N THR A 93 -8.88 4.99 1.26
CA THR A 93 -7.84 5.54 2.15
C THR A 93 -8.07 5.03 3.57
N TYR A 94 -7.02 4.47 4.16
CA TYR A 94 -6.99 4.00 5.54
C TYR A 94 -5.95 4.81 6.31
N LYS A 95 -6.33 5.33 7.47
CA LYS A 95 -5.43 6.11 8.32
C LYS A 95 -5.53 5.65 9.76
N LYS A 96 -4.43 5.82 10.48
CA LYS A 96 -4.40 5.79 11.93
C LYS A 96 -3.88 7.14 12.41
N GLU A 97 -4.65 7.80 13.27
CA GLU A 97 -4.33 9.10 13.82
C GLU A 97 -4.14 9.00 15.34
N ILE A 98 -3.11 9.67 15.87
CA ILE A 98 -2.92 9.90 17.31
C ILE A 98 -2.82 11.40 17.52
N GLU A 99 -3.71 11.97 18.34
CA GLU A 99 -3.65 13.37 18.76
C GLU A 99 -3.48 14.39 17.61
N LYS A 100 -4.02 14.06 16.42
CA LYS A 100 -4.00 14.82 15.13
C LYS A 100 -2.81 14.59 14.20
N ASP A 101 -1.84 13.76 14.57
CA ASP A 101 -0.79 13.31 13.65
C ASP A 101 -1.21 12.01 12.93
N VAL A 102 -0.99 11.95 11.62
CA VAL A 102 -1.16 10.70 10.85
C VAL A 102 0.05 9.80 11.14
N GLU A 103 -0.18 8.74 11.91
CA GLU A 103 0.84 7.77 12.31
C GLU A 103 1.11 6.75 11.19
N ALA A 104 0.06 6.39 10.45
CA ALA A 104 0.14 5.47 9.33
C ALA A 104 -0.92 5.82 8.27
N LEU A 105 -0.52 5.74 6.99
CA LEU A 105 -1.38 5.95 5.84
C LEU A 105 -1.24 4.77 4.89
N CYS A 106 -2.38 4.18 4.51
CA CYS A 106 -2.44 3.15 3.49
C CYS A 106 -3.56 3.46 2.49
N GLU A 107 -3.22 3.51 1.21
CA GLU A 107 -4.16 3.75 0.12
C GLU A 107 -4.29 2.50 -0.74
N GLU A 108 -5.51 2.09 -1.10
CA GLU A 108 -5.75 0.99 -2.03
C GLU A 108 -6.48 1.50 -3.27
N MET A 109 -5.86 1.38 -4.43
CA MET A 109 -6.52 1.55 -5.72
C MET A 109 -6.90 0.18 -6.27
N VAL A 110 -8.19 -0.12 -6.32
CA VAL A 110 -8.74 -1.38 -6.83
C VAL A 110 -9.33 -1.12 -8.21
N TYR A 111 -8.64 -1.60 -9.25
CA TYR A 111 -9.10 -1.49 -10.62
C TYR A 111 -10.17 -2.55 -10.93
N ASN A 112 -11.09 -2.21 -11.82
CA ASN A 112 -12.18 -3.08 -12.25
C ASN A 112 -11.72 -4.17 -13.23
N SER A 113 -10.52 -4.04 -13.81
CA SER A 113 -10.00 -4.95 -14.82
C SER A 113 -8.47 -5.05 -14.76
N GLY A 114 -7.96 -6.27 -14.65
CA GLY A 114 -6.53 -6.57 -14.61
C GLY A 114 -6.25 -7.82 -13.77
N SER A 115 -4.98 -8.14 -13.59
CA SER A 115 -4.54 -9.35 -12.87
C SER A 115 -3.33 -9.10 -11.97
N GLU A 116 -2.73 -7.92 -12.07
CA GLU A 116 -1.51 -7.59 -11.34
C GLU A 116 -1.88 -6.82 -10.08
N SER A 117 -1.19 -7.13 -8.98
CA SER A 117 -1.31 -6.43 -7.71
C SER A 117 0.06 -6.11 -7.14
N VAL A 118 0.30 -4.86 -6.79
CA VAL A 118 1.57 -4.36 -6.25
C VAL A 118 1.33 -3.44 -5.06
N ALA A 119 2.29 -3.36 -4.15
CA ALA A 119 2.33 -2.37 -3.08
C ALA A 119 3.62 -1.57 -3.17
N PHE A 120 3.47 -0.26 -3.04
CA PHE A 120 4.54 0.71 -2.97
C PHE A 120 4.74 1.10 -1.51
N LEU A 121 5.96 0.92 -1.02
CA LEU A 121 6.40 1.49 0.25
C LEU A 121 7.07 2.82 -0.03
N ILE A 122 6.44 3.89 0.42
CA ILE A 122 6.84 5.27 0.18
C ILE A 122 7.32 5.82 1.52
N LYS A 123 8.54 6.34 1.58
CA LYS A 123 9.07 6.91 2.83
C LYS A 123 8.31 8.19 3.20
N TRP A 124 8.07 8.42 4.50
CA TRP A 124 7.46 9.66 5.00
C TRP A 124 8.29 10.90 4.70
#